data_AF-A0A974YY25-F1
#
_entry.id   AF-A0A974YY25-F1
#
_cell.length_a   1.000
_cell.length_b   1.000
_cell.length_c   1.000
_cell.angle_alpha   90.00
_cell.angle_beta   90.00
_cell.angle_gamma   90.00
#
_symmetry.space_group_name_H-M   'P 1'
#
loop_
_entity.id
_entity.type
_entity.pdbx_description
1 polymer ?
#
loop_
_entity_poly.entity_id
_entity_poly.type
_entity_poly.pdbx_seq_one_letter_code
_entity_poly.pdbx_strand_id
1 'polypeptide(L)'
;MAYIEIDLNPVTLLTVDAIGKPGERIFYLQGKGPDQVITLLVEKFQVQTLSLAIENLMTEIREKNPEIMDASPNYKEDEMTLEPPLDPLFRVGELSLGYDTEKDLMVLIAKEIDIDESEGQQKNASVVRFWCTRSQLWAMGRWGIELSSRGRPVWPSTGEPILPPGEFSPKNNGHKTTP
;
A
#
# COMPACT_ATOMS: atom_id res chain seq x y z
N MET A 1 -1.16 2.14 -23.05
CA MET A 1 -1.37 3.48 -22.46
C MET A 1 -0.16 4.34 -22.80
N ALA A 2 -0.26 5.67 -22.73
CA ALA A 2 0.93 6.52 -22.84
C ALA A 2 1.81 6.32 -21.61
N TYR A 3 3.13 6.32 -21.77
CA TYR A 3 4.07 6.29 -20.65
C TYR A 3 3.87 7.53 -19.77
N ILE A 4 3.72 7.31 -18.46
CA ILE A 4 3.53 8.38 -17.47
C ILE A 4 4.73 8.39 -16.53
N GLU A 5 5.32 9.55 -16.30
CA GLU A 5 6.29 9.78 -15.23
C GLU A 5 5.81 10.97 -14.39
N ILE A 6 5.45 10.73 -13.13
CA ILE A 6 4.91 11.75 -12.22
C ILE A 6 5.74 11.77 -10.95
N ASP A 7 6.18 12.96 -10.55
CA ASP A 7 6.78 13.24 -9.26
C ASP A 7 5.83 14.12 -8.44
N LEU A 8 5.17 13.51 -7.44
CA LEU A 8 4.31 14.23 -6.50
C LEU A 8 5.15 14.69 -5.32
N ASN A 9 5.59 15.95 -5.36
CA ASN A 9 6.49 16.53 -4.37
C ASN A 9 6.10 17.99 -4.00
N PRO A 10 5.68 18.26 -2.75
CA PRO A 10 5.47 17.33 -1.66
C PRO A 10 4.10 16.65 -1.70
N VAL A 11 3.99 15.51 -1.03
CA VAL A 11 2.71 14.89 -0.68
C VAL A 11 2.18 15.51 0.61
N THR A 12 0.93 15.97 0.58
CA THR A 12 0.20 16.44 1.76
C THR A 12 -0.45 15.29 2.52
N LEU A 13 -0.93 14.26 1.81
CA LEU A 13 -1.48 13.04 2.39
C LEU A 13 -1.08 11.82 1.55
N LEU A 14 -0.59 10.78 2.21
CA LEU A 14 -0.30 9.48 1.61
C LEU A 14 -1.11 8.42 2.36
N THR A 15 -1.94 7.66 1.65
CA THR A 15 -2.77 6.63 2.28
C THR A 15 -2.95 5.42 1.36
N VAL A 16 -3.34 4.31 1.97
CA VAL A 16 -3.84 3.11 1.30
C VAL A 16 -5.24 2.81 1.83
N ASP A 17 -6.12 2.31 0.99
CA ASP A 17 -7.44 1.85 1.44
C ASP A 17 -7.95 0.75 0.52
N ALA A 18 -9.04 0.09 0.93
CA ALA A 18 -9.60 -1.04 0.22
C ALA A 18 -11.12 -0.98 0.16
N ILE A 19 -11.68 -0.99 -1.05
CA ILE A 19 -13.13 -0.92 -1.28
C ILE A 19 -13.66 -2.28 -1.73
N GLY A 20 -14.78 -2.69 -1.15
CA GLY A 20 -15.48 -3.93 -1.50
C GLY A 20 -15.71 -4.85 -0.31
N LYS A 21 -16.37 -5.98 -0.57
CA LYS A 21 -16.65 -7.00 0.44
C LYS A 21 -15.37 -7.76 0.82
N PRO A 22 -15.24 -8.28 2.04
CA PRO A 22 -14.11 -9.14 2.41
C PRO A 22 -13.95 -10.30 1.40
N GLY A 23 -12.75 -10.43 0.81
CA GLY A 23 -12.46 -11.41 -0.24
C GLY A 23 -12.52 -10.86 -1.68
N GLU A 24 -13.24 -9.76 -1.88
CA GLU A 24 -13.41 -9.08 -3.18
C GLU A 24 -12.98 -7.61 -3.11
N ARG A 25 -12.11 -7.27 -2.15
CA ARG A 25 -11.63 -5.90 -1.98
C ARG A 25 -10.62 -5.53 -3.06
N ILE A 26 -10.79 -4.33 -3.61
CA ILE A 26 -9.82 -3.67 -4.48
C ILE A 26 -9.03 -2.70 -3.61
N PHE A 27 -7.71 -2.84 -3.62
CA PHE A 27 -6.81 -1.97 -2.84
C PHE A 27 -6.29 -0.84 -3.71
N TYR A 28 -6.19 0.34 -3.09
CA TYR A 28 -5.71 1.56 -3.72
C TYR A 28 -4.58 2.15 -2.90
N LEU A 29 -3.62 2.76 -3.59
CA LEU A 29 -2.64 3.68 -3.03
C LEU A 29 -2.99 5.08 -3.55
N GLN A 30 -3.17 6.04 -2.65
CA GLN A 30 -3.49 7.41 -3.01
C GLN A 30 -2.48 8.37 -2.37
N GLY A 31 -1.93 9.25 -3.21
CA GLY A 31 -1.13 10.38 -2.77
C GLY A 31 -1.80 11.68 -3.22
N LYS A 32 -1.97 12.61 -2.28
CA LYS A 32 -2.48 13.96 -2.51
C LYS A 32 -1.34 14.96 -2.42
N GLY A 33 -1.22 15.81 -3.42
CA GLY A 33 -0.40 17.01 -3.37
C GLY A 33 -1.26 18.27 -3.32
N PRO A 34 -0.65 19.46 -3.41
CA PRO A 34 -1.37 20.74 -3.38
C PRO A 34 -2.42 20.88 -4.50
N ASP A 35 -2.07 20.43 -5.72
CA ASP A 35 -2.85 20.70 -6.93
C ASP A 35 -3.43 19.44 -7.59
N GLN A 36 -3.10 18.24 -7.08
CA GLN A 36 -3.52 16.98 -7.70
C GLN A 36 -3.62 15.83 -6.70
N VAL A 37 -4.48 14.86 -7.03
CA VAL A 37 -4.60 13.58 -6.33
C VAL A 37 -4.26 12.47 -7.33
N ILE A 38 -3.36 11.58 -6.92
CA ILE A 38 -2.94 10.43 -7.71
C ILE A 38 -3.42 9.16 -7.04
N THR A 39 -4.25 8.39 -7.74
CA THR A 39 -4.76 7.09 -7.28
C THR A 39 -4.13 5.99 -8.13
N LEU A 40 -3.69 4.91 -7.50
CA LEU A 40 -3.11 3.73 -8.13
C LEU A 40 -3.80 2.46 -7.61
N LEU A 41 -3.90 1.43 -8.45
CA LEU A 41 -4.32 0.10 -8.02
C LEU A 41 -3.12 -0.66 -7.47
N VAL A 42 -3.26 -1.23 -6.29
CA VAL A 42 -2.23 -2.05 -5.65
C VAL A 42 -2.81 -3.40 -5.20
N GLU A 43 -1.95 -4.37 -4.98
CA GLU A 43 -2.33 -5.66 -4.43
C GLU A 43 -2.25 -5.64 -2.90
N LYS A 44 -3.10 -6.43 -2.23
CA LYS A 44 -3.06 -6.58 -0.76
C LYS A 44 -1.66 -6.98 -0.27
N PHE A 45 -1.02 -7.92 -0.96
CA PHE A 45 0.31 -8.39 -0.61
C PHE A 45 1.37 -7.29 -0.72
N GLN A 46 1.28 -6.44 -1.75
CA GLN A 46 2.17 -5.29 -1.92
C GLN A 46 2.03 -4.30 -0.75
N VAL A 47 0.81 -4.01 -0.28
CA VAL A 47 0.57 -3.16 0.90
C VAL A 47 1.21 -3.77 2.16
N GLN A 48 1.05 -5.08 2.36
CA GLN A 48 1.64 -5.78 3.52
C GLN A 48 3.17 -5.75 3.49
N THR A 49 3.78 -6.10 2.36
CA THR A 49 5.23 -6.08 2.18
C THR A 49 5.79 -4.68 2.33
N LEU A 50 5.14 -3.67 1.73
CA LEU A 50 5.53 -2.27 1.86
C LEU A 50 5.51 -1.83 3.33
N SER A 51 4.44 -2.16 4.05
CA SER A 51 4.29 -1.77 5.46
C SER A 51 5.42 -2.33 6.32
N LEU A 52 5.79 -3.60 6.13
CA LEU A 52 6.93 -4.21 6.83
C LEU A 52 8.27 -3.60 6.42
N ALA A 53 8.45 -3.30 5.13
CA ALA A 53 9.66 -2.64 4.64
C ALA A 53 9.83 -1.24 5.26
N ILE A 54 8.75 -0.49 5.44
CA ILE A 54 8.75 0.82 6.10
C ILE A 54 9.22 0.68 7.57
N GLU A 55 8.71 -0.28 8.33
CA GLU A 55 9.13 -0.51 9.73
C GLU A 55 10.65 -0.77 9.85
N ASN A 56 11.18 -1.63 8.98
CA ASN A 56 12.59 -1.95 8.95
C ASN A 56 13.43 -0.72 8.57
N LEU A 57 12.99 0.02 7.56
CA LEU A 57 13.68 1.23 7.09
C LEU A 57 13.69 2.34 8.16
N MET A 58 12.59 2.53 8.90
CA MET A 58 12.55 3.51 9.99
C MET A 58 13.51 3.13 11.12
N THR A 59 13.63 1.82 11.42
CA THR A 59 14.60 1.31 12.41
C THR A 59 16.04 1.57 11.94
N GLU A 60 16.35 1.25 10.68
CA GLU A 60 17.68 1.46 10.10
C GLU A 60 18.08 2.94 10.07
N ILE A 61 17.17 3.84 9.67
CA ILE A 61 17.43 5.28 9.68
C ILE A 61 17.74 5.76 11.11
N ARG A 62 16.96 5.32 12.10
CA ARG A 62 17.17 5.70 13.50
C ARG A 62 18.51 5.23 14.04
N GLU A 63 18.93 4.02 13.70
CA GLU A 63 20.23 3.47 14.11
C GLU A 63 21.41 4.20 13.46
N LYS A 64 21.28 4.57 12.18
CA LYS A 64 22.34 5.26 11.43
C LYS A 64 22.42 6.76 11.73
N ASN A 65 21.32 7.37 12.16
CA ASN A 65 21.21 8.81 12.39
C ASN A 65 20.57 9.15 13.76
N PRO A 66 21.25 8.82 14.87
CA PRO A 66 20.72 9.04 16.22
C PRO A 66 20.53 10.52 16.58
N GLU A 67 21.16 11.43 15.84
CA GLU A 67 21.04 12.88 16.00
C GLU A 67 19.77 13.49 15.39
N ILE A 68 19.11 12.77 14.48
CA ILE A 68 17.89 13.25 13.81
C ILE A 68 16.69 13.00 14.73
N MET A 69 15.74 13.93 14.74
CA MET A 69 14.49 13.78 15.49
C MET A 69 13.74 12.51 15.03
N ASP A 70 13.24 11.75 16.01
CA ASP A 70 12.44 10.56 15.76
C ASP A 70 11.18 10.92 14.94
N ALA A 71 10.87 10.09 13.93
CA ALA A 71 9.63 10.18 13.19
C ALA A 71 8.45 9.66 14.04
N SER A 72 7.22 10.04 13.68
CA SER A 72 6.03 9.54 14.36
C SER A 72 5.29 8.50 13.52
N PRO A 73 4.97 7.32 14.07
CA PRO A 73 4.12 6.32 13.41
C PRO A 73 2.61 6.63 13.53
N ASN A 74 2.24 7.69 14.24
CA ASN A 74 0.86 7.95 14.60
C ASN A 74 0.06 8.39 13.38
N TYR A 75 -1.10 7.76 13.19
CA TYR A 75 -2.11 8.14 12.21
C TYR A 75 -3.44 8.42 12.90
N LYS A 76 -4.32 9.17 12.21
CA LYS A 76 -5.73 9.27 12.57
C LYS A 76 -6.53 8.55 11.50
N GLU A 77 -7.34 7.58 11.90
CA GLU A 77 -8.09 6.74 10.97
C GLU A 77 -9.00 7.55 10.04
N ASP A 78 -9.66 8.59 10.55
CA ASP A 78 -10.54 9.48 9.75
C ASP A 78 -9.80 10.21 8.62
N GLU A 79 -8.49 10.44 8.78
CA GLU A 79 -7.62 11.07 7.77
C GLU A 79 -7.03 10.05 6.78
N MET A 80 -7.14 8.75 7.06
CA MET A 80 -6.58 7.65 6.24
C MET A 80 -7.61 7.09 5.25
N THR A 81 -8.44 7.97 4.67
CA THR A 81 -9.51 7.62 3.74
C THR A 81 -9.19 8.09 2.32
N LEU A 82 -9.72 7.39 1.31
CA LEU A 82 -9.57 7.83 -0.08
C LEU A 82 -10.49 9.01 -0.39
N GLU A 83 -9.98 9.96 -1.17
CA GLU A 83 -10.78 11.05 -1.73
C GLU A 83 -11.33 10.66 -3.11
N PRO A 84 -12.66 10.67 -3.32
CA PRO A 84 -13.26 10.51 -4.65
C PRO A 84 -13.00 11.72 -5.55
N PRO A 85 -12.95 11.54 -6.89
CA PRO A 85 -13.17 10.29 -7.63
C PRO A 85 -11.95 9.35 -7.60
N LEU A 86 -12.23 8.04 -7.62
CA LEU A 86 -11.22 6.99 -7.61
C LEU A 86 -10.92 6.55 -9.05
N ASP A 87 -10.15 7.37 -9.75
CA ASP A 87 -9.72 7.12 -11.13
C ASP A 87 -8.26 6.63 -11.13
N PRO A 88 -8.01 5.31 -11.00
CA PRO A 88 -6.65 4.81 -10.92
C PRO A 88 -5.89 4.99 -12.24
N LEU A 89 -4.67 5.52 -12.17
CA LEU A 89 -3.83 5.71 -13.36
C LEU A 89 -3.38 4.38 -13.96
N PHE A 90 -2.92 3.45 -13.12
CA PHE A 90 -2.48 2.12 -13.52
C PHE A 90 -2.46 1.14 -12.33
N ARG A 91 -2.23 -0.14 -12.63
CA ARG A 91 -1.95 -1.19 -11.62
C ARG A 91 -0.46 -1.28 -11.35
N VAL A 92 -0.08 -1.20 -10.08
CA VAL A 92 1.31 -1.25 -9.65
C VAL A 92 1.84 -2.69 -9.74
N GLY A 93 2.98 -2.87 -10.39
CA GLY A 93 3.74 -4.12 -10.39
C GLY A 93 4.83 -4.14 -9.31
N GLU A 94 5.49 -2.99 -9.10
CA GLU A 94 6.62 -2.87 -8.18
C GLU A 94 6.47 -1.63 -7.29
N LEU A 95 6.74 -1.78 -5.99
CA LEU A 95 6.87 -0.70 -5.02
C LEU A 95 8.29 -0.68 -4.47
N SER A 96 8.91 0.50 -4.46
CA SER A 96 10.26 0.71 -3.92
C SER A 96 10.29 1.92 -3.00
N LEU A 97 11.21 1.91 -2.03
CA LEU A 97 11.44 3.02 -1.11
C LEU A 97 12.81 3.64 -1.34
N GLY A 98 12.89 4.96 -1.22
CA GLY A 98 14.14 5.71 -1.15
C GLY A 98 14.11 6.71 0.00
N TYR A 99 15.29 7.14 0.44
CA TYR A 99 15.47 8.14 1.48
C TYR A 99 16.52 9.15 1.02
N ASP A 100 16.13 10.43 0.99
CA ASP A 100 17.02 11.57 0.76
C ASP A 100 17.44 12.12 2.13
N THR A 101 18.67 11.82 2.54
CA THR A 101 19.26 12.25 3.82
C THR A 101 19.50 13.75 3.89
N GLU A 102 19.73 14.42 2.76
CA GLU A 102 20.01 15.86 2.75
C GLU A 102 18.75 16.66 3.03
N LYS A 103 17.59 16.20 2.54
CA LYS A 103 16.30 16.86 2.72
C LYS A 103 15.41 16.26 3.81
N ASP A 104 15.84 15.15 4.42
CA ASP A 104 15.03 14.33 5.34
C ASP A 104 13.67 13.93 4.73
N LEU A 105 13.69 13.47 3.47
CA LEU A 105 12.49 13.09 2.72
C LEU A 105 12.54 11.62 2.30
N MET A 106 11.39 10.97 2.41
CA MET A 106 11.16 9.64 1.87
C MET A 106 10.55 9.74 0.47
N VAL A 107 10.88 8.79 -0.39
CA VAL A 107 10.22 8.62 -1.68
C VAL A 107 9.65 7.21 -1.80
N LEU A 108 8.35 7.11 -2.02
CA LEU A 108 7.68 5.86 -2.41
C LEU A 108 7.54 5.85 -3.94
N ILE A 109 8.19 4.89 -4.59
CA ILE A 109 8.20 4.75 -6.04
C ILE A 109 7.27 3.60 -6.40
N ALA A 110 6.26 3.89 -7.22
CA ALA A 110 5.32 2.91 -7.74
C ALA A 110 5.50 2.79 -9.25
N LYS A 111 5.83 1.59 -9.73
CA LYS A 111 5.94 1.29 -11.16
C LYS A 111 4.78 0.45 -11.63
N GLU A 112 4.27 0.76 -12.81
CA GLU A 112 3.22 0.00 -13.50
C GLU A 112 3.65 -1.45 -13.73
N ILE A 113 2.70 -2.38 -13.62
CA ILE A 113 2.92 -3.78 -13.97
C ILE A 113 3.12 -3.93 -15.47
N ASP A 114 4.19 -4.62 -15.88
CA ASP A 114 4.39 -4.99 -17.27
C ASP A 114 3.55 -6.25 -17.58
N ILE A 115 2.63 -6.13 -18.53
CA ILE A 115 1.69 -7.20 -18.90
C ILE A 115 2.03 -7.79 -20.28
N ASP A 116 3.01 -7.22 -20.98
CA ASP A 116 3.40 -7.58 -22.35
C ASP A 116 4.84 -8.14 -22.40
N GLU A 117 5.11 -9.24 -21.71
CA GLU A 117 6.39 -9.99 -21.88
C GLU A 117 6.51 -10.66 -23.27
N SER A 118 5.44 -10.64 -24.08
CA SER A 118 5.30 -11.44 -25.31
C SER A 118 5.96 -10.84 -26.55
N GLU A 119 6.29 -9.56 -26.54
CA GLU A 119 6.99 -8.88 -27.63
C GLU A 119 8.25 -8.27 -27.05
N GLY A 120 9.44 -8.69 -27.49
CA GLY A 120 10.75 -8.29 -26.95
C GLY A 120 11.13 -6.80 -27.10
N GLN A 121 10.14 -5.91 -27.04
CA GLN A 121 10.27 -4.47 -26.93
C GLN A 121 9.98 -4.09 -25.47
N GLN A 122 11.03 -3.68 -24.77
CA GLN A 122 10.92 -3.08 -23.44
C GLN A 122 10.01 -1.84 -23.54
N LYS A 123 8.72 -1.96 -23.18
CA LYS A 123 7.86 -0.79 -23.02
C LYS A 123 8.32 -0.08 -21.75
N ASN A 124 8.40 1.26 -21.80
CA ASN A 124 8.67 2.04 -20.60
C ASN A 124 7.46 1.89 -19.66
N ALA A 125 7.64 1.23 -18.52
CA ALA A 125 6.62 1.11 -17.49
C ALA A 125 6.38 2.47 -16.82
N SER A 126 5.13 2.89 -16.68
CA SER A 126 4.80 4.17 -16.03
C SER A 126 5.28 4.19 -14.58
N VAL A 127 5.69 5.36 -14.10
CA VAL A 127 6.25 5.55 -12.75
C VAL A 127 5.59 6.74 -12.06
N VAL A 128 5.21 6.55 -10.80
CA VAL A 128 4.81 7.64 -9.89
C VAL A 128 5.72 7.62 -8.67
N ARG A 129 6.23 8.79 -8.29
CA ARG A 129 7.05 8.99 -7.09
C ARG A 129 6.32 9.90 -6.12
N PHE A 130 6.12 9.40 -4.90
CA PHE A 130 5.46 10.12 -3.81
C PHE A 130 6.51 10.58 -2.81
N TRP A 131 6.80 11.89 -2.78
CA TRP A 131 7.76 12.48 -1.85
C TRP A 131 7.05 12.93 -0.58
N CYS A 132 7.40 12.32 0.54
CA CYS A 132 6.73 12.53 1.82
C CYS A 132 7.71 12.56 2.98
N THR A 133 7.27 13.06 4.13
CA THR A 133 8.05 13.00 5.37
C THR A 133 8.15 11.56 5.89
N ARG A 134 9.17 11.26 6.69
CA ARG A 134 9.28 9.97 7.41
C ARG A 134 8.01 9.62 8.19
N SER A 135 7.44 10.60 8.88
CA SER A 135 6.20 10.40 9.66
C SER A 135 4.99 10.06 8.80
N GLN A 136 4.80 10.72 7.65
CA GLN A 136 3.69 10.39 6.75
C GLN A 136 3.82 8.97 6.18
N LEU A 137 5.03 8.59 5.75
CA LEU A 137 5.27 7.24 5.23
C LEU A 137 5.04 6.19 6.32
N TRP A 138 5.54 6.42 7.53
CA TRP A 138 5.40 5.49 8.65
C TRP A 138 3.96 5.34 9.11
N ALA A 139 3.24 6.45 9.23
CA ALA A 139 1.81 6.48 9.53
C ALA A 139 1.00 5.65 8.51
N MET A 140 1.27 5.83 7.20
CA MET A 140 0.63 5.04 6.15
C MET A 140 1.00 3.55 6.25
N GLY A 141 2.27 3.22 6.51
CA GLY A 141 2.69 1.83 6.71
C GLY A 141 1.98 1.15 7.89
N ARG A 142 1.85 1.84 9.03
CA ARG A 142 1.10 1.35 10.20
C ARG A 142 -0.38 1.16 9.89
N TRP A 143 -0.98 2.10 9.16
CA TRP A 143 -2.34 1.98 8.67
C TRP A 143 -2.50 0.79 7.70
N GLY A 144 -1.54 0.57 6.79
CA GLY A 144 -1.54 -0.55 5.85
C GLY A 144 -1.55 -1.93 6.53
N ILE A 145 -0.86 -2.08 7.66
CA ILE A 145 -0.92 -3.30 8.49
C ILE A 145 -2.36 -3.55 8.95
N GLU A 146 -2.97 -2.54 9.56
CA GLU A 146 -4.34 -2.59 10.09
C GLU A 146 -5.37 -2.83 8.97
N LEU A 147 -5.31 -2.08 7.88
CA LEU A 147 -6.17 -2.26 6.72
C LEU A 147 -6.10 -3.69 6.16
N SER A 148 -4.89 -4.24 6.06
CA SER A 148 -4.69 -5.60 5.54
C SER A 148 -5.20 -6.69 6.49
N SER A 149 -5.23 -6.41 7.80
CA SER A 149 -5.70 -7.32 8.85
C SER A 149 -7.23 -7.38 8.93
N ARG A 150 -7.93 -6.29 8.56
CA ARG A 150 -9.39 -6.16 8.47
C ARG A 150 -10.06 -7.03 7.39
N GLY A 151 -9.38 -8.06 6.92
CA GLY A 151 -9.90 -9.07 6.00
C GLY A 151 -10.87 -10.03 6.70
N ARG A 152 -11.28 -11.07 5.97
CA ARG A 152 -12.10 -12.13 6.55
C ARG A 152 -11.38 -12.78 7.75
N PRO A 153 -12.07 -13.01 8.88
CA PRO A 153 -11.51 -13.79 9.98
C PRO A 153 -10.95 -15.10 9.46
N VAL A 154 -9.82 -15.55 10.00
CA VAL A 154 -9.23 -16.84 9.65
C VAL A 154 -9.36 -17.81 10.83
N TRP A 155 -9.44 -19.11 10.55
CA TRP A 155 -9.43 -20.13 11.60
C TRP A 155 -8.06 -20.12 12.32
N PRO A 156 -8.00 -20.01 13.66
CA PRO A 156 -6.73 -19.99 14.39
C PRO A 156 -5.84 -21.23 14.20
N SER A 157 -6.47 -22.37 13.87
CA SER A 157 -5.79 -23.65 13.68
C SER A 157 -5.16 -23.84 12.30
N THR A 158 -5.73 -23.21 11.26
CA THR A 158 -5.32 -23.44 9.86
C THR A 158 -4.88 -22.17 9.12
N GLY A 159 -5.23 -20.99 9.63
CA GLY A 159 -5.03 -19.72 8.92
C GLY A 159 -5.93 -19.53 7.69
N GLU A 160 -6.87 -20.46 7.44
CA GLU A 160 -7.79 -20.36 6.30
C GLU A 160 -8.91 -19.35 6.56
N PRO A 161 -9.34 -18.55 5.56
CA PRO A 161 -10.47 -17.63 5.70
C PRO A 161 -11.77 -18.37 6.08
N ILE A 162 -12.47 -17.87 7.09
CA ILE A 162 -13.77 -18.40 7.53
C ILE A 162 -14.83 -18.07 6.49
N LEU A 163 -15.24 -19.06 5.69
CA LEU A 163 -16.25 -18.94 4.64
C LEU A 163 -17.58 -18.31 5.11
N PRO A 164 -18.35 -17.64 4.22
CA PRO A 164 -19.60 -17.02 4.59
C PRO A 164 -20.63 -18.15 4.78
N PRO A 165 -21.74 -17.88 5.47
CA PRO A 165 -22.80 -18.87 5.60
C PRO A 165 -23.25 -19.37 4.21
N GLY A 166 -23.03 -20.65 3.91
CA GLY A 166 -23.46 -21.30 2.66
C GLY A 166 -22.35 -21.69 1.66
N GLU A 167 -21.10 -21.24 1.81
CA GLU A 167 -19.99 -21.75 0.97
C GLU A 167 -19.23 -22.87 1.67
N PHE A 168 -18.81 -23.88 0.89
CA PHE A 168 -18.14 -25.07 1.40
C PHE A 168 -16.62 -25.00 1.16
N SER A 169 -15.81 -25.28 2.19
CA SER A 169 -14.35 -25.45 2.04
C SER A 169 -14.04 -26.95 1.87
N PRO A 170 -13.48 -27.40 0.73
CA PRO A 170 -13.16 -28.80 0.50
C PRO A 170 -12.13 -29.39 1.48
N LYS A 171 -11.35 -28.53 2.15
CA LYS A 171 -10.19 -28.94 2.98
C LYS A 171 -10.51 -29.10 4.46
N ASN A 172 -11.65 -28.57 4.92
CA ASN A 172 -11.99 -28.55 6.34
C ASN A 172 -13.19 -29.48 6.56
N ASN A 173 -12.92 -30.75 6.90
CA ASN A 173 -13.87 -31.86 7.08
C ASN A 173 -15.19 -31.49 7.79
N GLY A 174 -16.15 -30.90 7.08
CA GLY A 174 -17.56 -30.83 7.47
C GLY A 174 -17.89 -30.06 8.77
N HIS A 175 -17.00 -29.22 9.32
CA HIS A 175 -17.38 -28.36 10.43
C HIS A 175 -18.32 -27.25 9.93
N LYS A 176 -19.60 -27.38 10.26
CA LYS A 176 -20.62 -26.37 9.98
C LYS A 176 -20.21 -25.05 10.62
N THR A 177 -20.17 -24.00 9.81
CA THR A 177 -20.22 -22.62 10.30
C THR A 177 -21.53 -22.45 11.06
N THR A 178 -21.46 -22.34 12.38
CA THR A 178 -22.62 -21.98 13.20
C THR A 178 -22.17 -21.19 14.42
N PRO A 179 -23.04 -20.30 14.91
CA PRO A 179 -23.03 -18.86 14.74
C PRO A 179 -22.09 -18.11 15.68
#